data_AF-A0A2E6Y7S8-F1
#
_entry.id   AF-A0A2E6Y7S8-F1
#
_cell.length_a   1.000
_cell.length_b   1.000
_cell.length_c   1.000
_cell.angle_alpha   90.00
_cell.angle_beta   90.00
_cell.angle_gamma   90.00
#
_symmetry.space_group_name_H-M   'P 1'
#
loop_
_entity.id
_entity.type
_entity.pdbx_description
1 polymer ?
#
loop_
_entity_poly.entity_id
_entity_poly.type
_entity_poly.pdbx_seq_one_letter_code
_entity_poly.pdbx_strand_id
1 'polypeptide(L)'
;MNLTRRQALALGAGAAVLTVTGLPAGALASEDKVQAAIDAFTGGTAPEAGTISLSAPEIAENGNTVPVGISVESPMSEEDHVTDVILLAAGNPSPGVATFHFSPMSGSADATTRMRLAKTQDVIAIAKTSTGKVYMDKKTVKVTIGGCGG
;
A
#
# COMPACT_ATOMS: atom_id res chain seq x y z
N MET A 1 -53.21 38.59 0.11
CA MET A 1 -52.43 38.03 1.24
C MET A 1 -51.25 38.95 1.51
N ASN A 2 -51.19 39.59 2.68
CA ASN A 2 -50.07 40.46 3.05
C ASN A 2 -49.07 39.66 3.90
N LEU A 3 -47.97 39.23 3.28
CA LEU A 3 -46.85 38.60 3.99
C LEU A 3 -46.14 39.66 4.83
N THR A 4 -46.02 39.40 6.13
CA THR A 4 -45.37 40.34 7.06
C THR A 4 -43.88 40.07 7.15
N ARG A 5 -43.07 41.13 7.36
CA ARG A 5 -41.59 41.09 7.39
C ARG A 5 -41.01 40.03 8.35
N ARG A 6 -41.75 39.63 9.39
CA ARG A 6 -41.37 38.54 10.32
C ARG A 6 -41.43 37.14 9.69
N GLN A 7 -42.31 36.91 8.72
CA GLN A 7 -42.43 35.63 8.02
C GLN A 7 -41.32 35.44 6.98
N ALA A 8 -40.77 36.54 6.43
CA ALA A 8 -39.61 36.49 5.53
C ALA A 8 -38.31 36.09 6.25
N LEU A 9 -38.14 36.50 7.52
CA LEU A 9 -36.95 36.16 8.30
C LEU A 9 -36.98 34.71 8.84
N ALA A 10 -38.18 34.17 9.09
CA ALA A 10 -38.34 32.76 9.48
C ALA A 10 -37.99 31.78 8.35
N LEU A 11 -38.11 32.20 7.09
CA LEU A 11 -37.66 31.42 5.92
C LEU A 11 -36.15 31.54 5.65
N GLY A 12 -35.45 32.49 6.28
CA GLY A 12 -34.01 32.69 6.13
C GLY A 12 -33.13 31.86 7.07
N ALA A 13 -33.71 31.27 8.14
CA ALA A 13 -32.96 30.51 9.14
C ALA A 13 -32.58 29.08 8.69
N GLY A 14 -32.99 28.65 7.49
CA GLY A 14 -32.78 27.28 6.99
C GLY A 14 -31.54 27.08 6.10
N ALA A 15 -30.76 28.12 5.80
CA ALA A 15 -29.66 28.04 4.84
C ALA A 15 -28.30 28.33 5.49
N ALA A 16 -27.92 27.49 6.46
CA ALA A 16 -26.52 27.34 6.86
C ALA A 16 -26.13 25.87 6.70
N VAL A 17 -26.23 25.35 5.47
CA VAL A 17 -25.48 24.14 5.09
C VAL A 17 -24.03 24.59 4.92
N LEU A 18 -23.30 24.64 6.03
CA LEU A 18 -21.85 24.63 5.99
C LEU A 18 -21.43 23.24 5.50
N THR A 19 -21.33 23.07 4.19
CA THR A 19 -20.62 21.96 3.56
C THR A 19 -19.14 22.09 3.90
N VAL A 20 -18.75 21.63 5.10
CA VAL A 20 -17.35 21.38 5.45
C VAL A 20 -16.96 20.01 4.89
N THR A 21 -16.97 19.85 3.58
CA THR A 21 -16.33 18.73 2.89
C THR A 21 -15.00 19.23 2.33
N GLY A 22 -14.06 19.49 3.23
CA GLY A 22 -12.76 20.07 2.91
C GLY A 22 -11.58 19.38 3.60
N LEU A 23 -11.77 18.17 4.14
CA LEU A 23 -10.65 17.33 4.49
C LEU A 23 -10.06 16.75 3.20
N PRO A 24 -8.73 16.82 2.98
CA PRO A 24 -8.12 16.26 1.79
C PRO A 24 -8.32 14.74 1.79
N ALA A 25 -9.29 14.28 0.99
CA ALA A 25 -9.62 12.85 0.81
C ALA A 25 -8.47 12.04 0.17
N GLY A 26 -7.37 12.69 -0.21
CA GLY A 26 -6.22 12.05 -0.84
C GLY A 26 -5.33 11.24 0.11
N ALA A 27 -5.39 11.45 1.43
CA ALA A 27 -4.59 10.68 2.40
C ALA A 27 -5.27 9.36 2.80
N LEU A 28 -6.60 9.38 2.98
CA LEU A 28 -7.37 8.19 3.36
C LEU A 28 -7.48 7.19 2.20
N ALA A 29 -7.67 7.69 0.97
CA ALA A 29 -7.86 6.83 -0.19
C ALA A 29 -6.63 5.97 -0.56
N SER A 30 -5.41 6.35 -0.15
CA SER A 30 -4.23 5.51 -0.36
C SER A 30 -4.10 4.41 0.69
N GLU A 31 -4.37 4.72 1.96
CA GLU A 31 -4.29 3.74 3.05
C GLU A 31 -5.38 2.67 2.92
N ASP A 32 -6.62 3.06 2.60
CA ASP A 32 -7.72 2.13 2.38
C ASP A 32 -7.43 1.16 1.23
N LYS A 33 -6.81 1.65 0.15
CA LYS A 33 -6.42 0.79 -0.99
C LYS A 33 -5.29 -0.16 -0.64
N VAL A 34 -4.34 0.27 0.18
CA VAL A 34 -3.26 -0.59 0.66
C VAL A 34 -3.84 -1.69 1.55
N GLN A 35 -4.69 -1.34 2.50
CA GLN A 35 -5.32 -2.32 3.38
C GLN A 35 -6.19 -3.29 2.57
N ALA A 36 -6.98 -2.81 1.62
CA ALA A 36 -7.76 -3.67 0.74
C ALA A 36 -6.86 -4.62 -0.10
N ALA A 37 -5.71 -4.16 -0.57
CA ALA A 37 -4.75 -5.00 -1.28
C ALA A 37 -4.11 -6.04 -0.36
N ILE A 38 -3.81 -5.67 0.89
CA ILE A 38 -3.33 -6.59 1.93
C ILE A 38 -4.40 -7.65 2.19
N ASP A 39 -5.63 -7.26 2.50
CA ASP A 39 -6.71 -8.18 2.87
C ASP A 39 -7.06 -9.13 1.72
N ALA A 40 -7.10 -8.61 0.49
CA ALA A 40 -7.29 -9.42 -0.72
C ALA A 40 -6.14 -10.41 -0.92
N PHE A 41 -4.90 -9.99 -0.65
CA PHE A 41 -3.74 -10.86 -0.78
C PHE A 41 -3.66 -11.87 0.34
N THR A 42 -3.91 -11.52 1.61
CA THR A 42 -3.79 -12.43 2.75
C THR A 42 -4.98 -13.36 2.92
N GLY A 43 -6.15 -12.99 2.39
CA GLY A 43 -7.39 -13.74 2.59
C GLY A 43 -7.92 -13.65 4.03
N GLY A 44 -7.54 -12.61 4.78
CA GLY A 44 -7.93 -12.41 6.17
C GLY A 44 -6.97 -13.00 7.21
N THR A 45 -5.90 -13.68 6.80
CA THR A 45 -4.84 -14.13 7.70
C THR A 45 -3.98 -12.93 8.13
N ALA A 46 -3.76 -12.78 9.44
CA ALA A 46 -2.89 -11.74 9.98
C ALA A 46 -1.41 -12.06 9.64
N PRO A 47 -0.67 -11.14 9.01
CA PRO A 47 0.72 -11.38 8.66
C PRO A 47 1.65 -11.31 9.89
N GLU A 48 2.60 -12.23 9.96
CA GLU A 48 3.66 -12.27 10.98
C GLU A 48 4.94 -11.58 10.48
N ALA A 49 5.81 -11.14 11.39
CA ALA A 49 7.09 -10.52 11.05
C ALA A 49 8.25 -11.52 11.15
N GLY A 50 9.36 -11.27 10.44
CA GLY A 50 10.66 -11.89 10.70
C GLY A 50 11.19 -12.85 9.63
N THR A 51 10.33 -13.57 8.92
CA THR A 51 10.76 -14.55 7.89
C THR A 51 11.04 -13.90 6.52
N ILE A 52 10.45 -12.74 6.26
CA ILE A 52 10.65 -11.95 5.05
C ILE A 52 11.56 -10.75 5.37
N SER A 53 12.49 -10.46 4.46
CA SER A 53 13.41 -9.34 4.51
C SER A 53 13.22 -8.45 3.29
N LEU A 54 12.91 -7.17 3.54
CA LEU A 54 12.77 -6.14 2.53
C LEU A 54 14.01 -5.22 2.51
N SER A 55 14.78 -5.32 1.44
CA SER A 55 15.89 -4.41 1.16
C SER A 55 15.45 -3.27 0.26
N ALA A 56 15.53 -2.06 0.77
CA ALA A 56 15.36 -0.82 0.00
C ALA A 56 16.32 0.25 0.57
N PRO A 57 16.74 1.23 -0.24
CA PRO A 57 17.54 2.34 0.24
C PRO A 57 16.73 3.21 1.22
N GLU A 58 17.39 3.79 2.22
CA GLU A 58 16.73 4.74 3.13
C GLU A 58 16.33 6.02 2.41
N ILE A 59 17.13 6.44 1.43
CA ILE A 59 16.91 7.62 0.60
C ILE A 59 17.05 7.23 -0.87
N ALA A 60 15.99 7.45 -1.63
CA ALA A 60 15.96 7.33 -3.08
C ALA A 60 16.14 8.72 -3.72
N GLU A 61 17.31 8.94 -4.34
CA GLU A 61 17.60 10.18 -5.07
C GLU A 61 16.74 10.34 -6.34
N ASN A 62 16.37 9.22 -6.95
CA ASN A 62 15.55 9.18 -8.15
C ASN A 62 14.38 8.20 -7.97
N GLY A 63 13.19 8.75 -7.68
CA GLY A 63 11.96 7.98 -7.52
C GLY A 63 11.47 7.29 -8.80
N ASN A 64 12.05 7.54 -9.98
CA ASN A 64 11.70 6.80 -11.19
C ASN A 64 12.32 5.38 -11.21
N THR A 65 13.35 5.15 -10.40
CA THR A 65 14.12 3.91 -10.40
C THR A 65 14.70 3.62 -9.02
N VAL A 66 13.89 3.01 -8.17
CA VAL A 66 14.27 2.63 -6.81
C VAL A 66 14.55 1.13 -6.79
N PRO A 67 15.79 0.68 -6.49
CA PRO A 67 16.11 -0.73 -6.36
C PRO A 67 15.48 -1.29 -5.07
N VAL A 68 14.80 -2.42 -5.20
CA VAL A 68 14.19 -3.14 -4.08
C VAL A 68 14.50 -4.62 -4.21
N GLY A 69 14.89 -5.23 -3.10
CA GLY A 69 15.12 -6.67 -2.96
C GLY A 69 14.20 -7.25 -1.91
N ILE A 70 13.70 -8.46 -2.16
CA ILE A 70 12.92 -9.24 -1.23
C ILE A 70 13.59 -10.60 -1.11
N SER A 71 13.76 -11.06 0.12
CA SER A 71 14.25 -12.39 0.43
C SER A 71 13.34 -13.00 1.49
N VAL A 72 12.95 -14.26 1.30
CA VAL A 72 12.13 -14.99 2.28
C VAL A 72 12.87 -16.26 2.66
N GLU A 73 13.13 -16.42 3.96
CA GLU A 73 13.75 -17.63 4.48
C GLU A 73 12.73 -18.78 4.43
N SER A 74 12.95 -19.73 3.52
CA SER A 74 12.04 -20.84 3.27
C SER A 74 12.82 -22.05 2.77
N PRO A 75 12.46 -23.28 3.17
CA PRO A 75 13.10 -24.49 2.68
C PRO A 75 12.83 -24.76 1.19
N MET A 76 11.81 -24.12 0.59
CA MET A 76 11.44 -24.26 -0.82
C MET A 76 11.23 -25.72 -1.25
N SER A 77 10.67 -26.53 -0.35
CA SER A 77 10.32 -27.93 -0.61
C SER A 77 8.90 -28.04 -1.17
N GLU A 78 8.53 -29.21 -1.69
CA GLU A 78 7.16 -29.45 -2.17
C GLU A 78 6.10 -29.22 -1.06
N GLU A 79 6.47 -29.49 0.19
CA GLU A 79 5.59 -29.39 1.36
C GLU A 79 5.55 -27.95 1.92
N ASP A 80 6.69 -27.25 1.97
CA ASP A 80 6.82 -25.91 2.52
C ASP A 80 7.65 -25.01 1.59
N HIS A 81 6.96 -24.17 0.82
CA HIS A 81 7.57 -23.20 -0.06
C HIS A 81 6.78 -21.89 -0.05
N VAL A 82 7.45 -20.81 -0.44
CA VAL A 82 6.77 -19.56 -0.75
C VAL A 82 6.04 -19.74 -2.07
N THR A 83 4.76 -19.41 -2.12
CA THR A 83 3.94 -19.46 -3.34
C THR A 83 3.93 -18.10 -4.03
N ASP A 84 3.73 -17.04 -3.24
CA ASP A 84 3.49 -15.70 -3.75
C ASP A 84 4.14 -14.66 -2.86
N VAL A 85 4.71 -13.63 -3.46
CA VAL A 85 5.18 -12.43 -2.77
C VAL A 85 4.64 -11.20 -3.48
N ILE A 86 3.85 -10.39 -2.78
CA ILE A 86 3.38 -9.12 -3.29
C ILE A 86 4.23 -7.98 -2.75
N LEU A 87 4.48 -7.01 -3.61
CA LEU A 87 5.21 -5.79 -3.31
C LEU A 87 4.28 -4.59 -3.52
N LEU A 88 4.15 -3.78 -2.48
CA LEU A 88 3.26 -2.63 -2.42
C LEU A 88 4.03 -1.34 -2.11
N ALA A 89 3.56 -0.22 -2.67
CA ALA A 89 4.07 1.12 -2.43
C ALA A 89 2.93 2.02 -1.94
N ALA A 90 2.86 2.26 -0.62
CA ALA A 90 1.66 2.77 0.04
C ALA A 90 1.28 4.21 -0.34
N GLY A 91 2.27 5.02 -0.73
CA GLY A 91 2.10 6.41 -1.13
C GLY A 91 1.88 6.61 -2.64
N ASN A 92 1.86 5.53 -3.44
CA ASN A 92 1.57 5.62 -4.86
C ASN A 92 0.04 5.66 -5.13
N PRO A 93 -0.41 6.31 -6.23
CA PRO A 93 -1.83 6.32 -6.59
C PRO A 93 -2.44 4.92 -6.79
N SER A 94 -1.60 3.99 -7.28
CA SER A 94 -1.84 2.55 -7.32
C SER A 94 -0.80 1.87 -6.43
N PRO A 95 -1.21 1.21 -5.33
CA PRO A 95 -0.27 0.64 -4.38
C PRO A 95 0.38 -0.65 -4.89
N GLY A 96 -0.30 -1.43 -5.74
CA GLY A 96 0.24 -2.67 -6.30
C GLY A 96 1.43 -2.39 -7.22
N VAL A 97 2.61 -2.92 -6.87
CA VAL A 97 3.83 -2.78 -7.68
C VAL A 97 4.09 -4.05 -8.49
N ALA A 98 4.19 -5.20 -7.81
CA ALA A 98 4.47 -6.48 -8.44
C ALA A 98 3.96 -7.62 -7.57
N THR A 99 3.66 -8.76 -8.21
CA THR A 99 3.48 -10.05 -7.53
C THR A 99 4.44 -11.04 -8.15
N PHE A 100 5.25 -11.69 -7.32
CA PHE A 100 6.18 -12.73 -7.69
C PHE A 100 5.59 -14.08 -7.33
N HIS A 101 5.57 -14.99 -8.28
CA HIS A 101 5.12 -16.36 -8.05
C HIS A 101 6.35 -17.26 -7.95
N PHE A 102 6.42 -18.03 -6.89
CA PHE A 102 7.50 -18.96 -6.59
C PHE A 102 6.97 -20.39 -6.58
N SER A 103 7.87 -21.33 -6.78
CA SER A 103 7.58 -22.76 -6.73
C SER A 103 8.78 -23.49 -6.09
N PRO A 104 8.65 -24.77 -5.70
CA PRO A 104 9.80 -25.54 -5.22
C PRO A 104 10.97 -25.55 -6.22
N MET A 105 10.67 -25.49 -7.52
CA MET A 105 11.67 -25.44 -8.58
C MET A 105 12.45 -24.11 -8.64
N SER A 106 11.98 -23.07 -7.94
CA SER A 106 12.69 -21.78 -7.84
C SER A 106 13.99 -21.89 -7.02
N GLY A 107 14.11 -22.89 -6.15
CA GLY A 107 15.30 -23.14 -5.32
C GLY A 107 15.51 -22.15 -4.16
N SER A 108 15.18 -20.87 -4.35
CA SER A 108 15.10 -19.86 -3.29
C SER A 108 13.98 -18.85 -3.57
N ALA A 109 13.52 -18.16 -2.53
CA ALA A 109 12.49 -17.14 -2.60
C ALA A 109 13.11 -15.72 -2.57
N ASP A 110 13.95 -15.42 -3.56
CA ASP A 110 14.61 -14.13 -3.71
C ASP A 110 14.14 -13.42 -4.98
N ALA A 111 13.79 -12.14 -4.86
CA ALA A 111 13.43 -11.29 -6.00
C ALA A 111 14.08 -9.92 -5.86
N THR A 112 14.66 -9.41 -6.95
CA THR A 112 15.16 -8.04 -7.02
C THR A 112 14.56 -7.35 -8.22
N THR A 113 14.06 -6.13 -8.01
CA THR A 113 13.45 -5.33 -9.06
C THR A 113 13.75 -3.84 -8.86
N ARG A 114 13.32 -3.03 -9.83
CA ARG A 114 13.28 -1.57 -9.72
C ARG A 114 11.84 -1.11 -9.81
N MET A 115 11.45 -0.19 -8.94
CA MET A 115 10.10 0.37 -8.91
C MET A 115 10.10 1.89 -8.97
N ARG A 116 8.91 2.46 -9.24
CA ARG A 116 8.67 3.89 -9.19
C ARG A 116 8.00 4.27 -7.87
N LEU A 117 8.50 5.31 -7.22
CA LEU A 117 7.93 5.88 -6.00
C LEU A 117 7.54 7.34 -6.25
N ALA A 118 6.29 7.70 -5.96
CA ALA A 118 5.77 9.05 -6.10
C ALA A 118 6.39 10.05 -5.11
N LYS A 119 6.53 9.61 -3.86
CA LYS A 119 6.93 10.42 -2.70
C LYS A 119 7.55 9.53 -1.63
N THR A 120 8.07 10.15 -0.57
CA THR A 120 8.42 9.45 0.67
C THR A 120 7.23 8.64 1.16
N GLN A 121 7.44 7.33 1.34
CA GLN A 121 6.37 6.40 1.64
C GLN A 121 6.91 5.08 2.19
N ASP A 122 6.00 4.26 2.68
CA ASP A 122 6.30 2.89 3.07
C ASP A 122 6.22 1.95 1.84
N VAL A 123 7.25 1.13 1.70
CA VAL A 123 7.27 -0.05 0.82
C VAL A 123 6.96 -1.25 1.70
N ILE A 124 6.03 -2.08 1.25
CA ILE A 124 5.52 -3.23 2.02
C ILE A 124 5.70 -4.47 1.16
N ALA A 125 6.30 -5.52 1.71
CA ALA A 125 6.38 -6.83 1.07
C ALA A 125 5.62 -7.84 1.91
N ILE A 126 4.85 -8.70 1.27
CA ILE A 126 4.04 -9.73 1.94
C ILE A 126 4.25 -11.04 1.21
N ALA A 127 4.67 -12.07 1.94
CA ALA A 127 4.87 -13.41 1.44
C ALA A 127 3.76 -14.34 1.90
N LYS A 128 3.33 -15.24 1.03
CA LYS A 128 2.45 -16.37 1.31
C LYS A 128 3.21 -17.67 1.11
N THR A 129 3.01 -18.60 2.04
CA THR A 129 3.55 -19.95 1.95
C THR A 129 2.49 -20.97 1.56
N SER A 130 2.91 -22.13 1.07
CA SER A 130 2.05 -23.28 0.77
C SER A 130 1.29 -23.77 2.01
N THR A 131 1.84 -23.54 3.19
CA THR A 131 1.23 -23.87 4.49
C THR A 131 0.15 -22.88 4.93
N GLY A 132 -0.10 -21.81 4.17
CA GLY A 132 -1.10 -20.79 4.46
C GLY A 132 -0.63 -19.71 5.43
N LYS A 133 0.64 -19.73 5.84
CA LYS A 133 1.24 -18.66 6.64
C LYS A 133 1.48 -17.44 5.77
N VAL A 134 1.41 -16.28 6.41
CA VAL A 134 1.63 -15.00 5.77
C VAL A 134 2.69 -14.25 6.57
N TYR A 135 3.69 -13.70 5.89
CA TYR A 135 4.70 -12.86 6.51
C TYR A 135 4.71 -11.48 5.87
N MET A 136 5.03 -10.45 6.64
CA MET A 136 5.14 -9.07 6.16
C MET A 136 6.40 -8.40 6.68
N ASP A 137 7.04 -7.61 5.83
CA ASP A 137 8.06 -6.64 6.20
C ASP A 137 7.75 -5.28 5.55
N LYS A 138 8.15 -4.21 6.22
CA LYS A 138 7.85 -2.84 5.83
C LYS A 138 9.04 -1.93 6.04
N LYS A 139 9.36 -1.13 5.01
CA LYS A 139 10.46 -0.18 5.05
C LYS A 139 10.04 1.18 4.49
N THR A 140 10.31 2.24 5.25
CA THR A 140 10.10 3.61 4.79
C THR A 140 11.26 4.04 3.89
N VAL A 141 10.94 4.50 2.68
CA VAL A 141 11.90 5.04 1.72
C VAL A 141 11.65 6.54 1.56
N LYS A 142 12.65 7.36 1.84
CA LYS A 142 12.59 8.81 1.62
C LYS A 142 12.91 9.12 0.16
N VAL A 143 12.04 9.81 -0.55
CA VAL A 143 12.25 10.13 -1.97
C VAL A 143 12.51 11.62 -2.10
N THR A 144 13.64 12.00 -2.71
CA THR A 144 13.96 13.42 -2.94
C THR A 144 13.31 13.95 -4.21
N ILE A 145 13.32 13.16 -5.29
CA ILE A 145 12.68 13.48 -6.58
C ILE A 145 11.67 12.39 -6.89
N GLY A 146 10.38 12.72 -6.83
CA GLY A 146 9.29 11.78 -7.14
C GLY A 146 9.32 11.29 -8.59
N GLY A 147 8.96 10.02 -8.81
CA GLY A 147 9.00 9.40 -10.16
C GLY A 147 7.73 8.65 -10.57
N CYS A 148 6.62 8.85 -9.86
CA CYS A 148 5.34 8.24 -10.20
C CYS A 148 4.22 9.26 -10.51
N GLY A 149 4.57 10.56 -10.54
CA GLY A 149 3.70 11.63 -11.04
C GLY A 149 4.50 12.46 -12.04
N GLY A 150 4.14 12.35 -13.32
CA GLY A 150 4.51 13.38 -14.30
C GLY A 150 3.69 14.65 -14.06
#